data_AF-A0A1C2ED69-F1
#
_entry.id   AF-A0A1C2ED69-F1
#
_cell.length_a   1.000
_cell.length_b   1.000
_cell.length_c   1.000
_cell.angle_alpha   90.00
_cell.angle_beta   90.00
_cell.angle_gamma   90.00
#
_symmetry.space_group_name_H-M   'P 1'
#
loop_
_entity.id
_entity.type
_entity.pdbx_description
1 polymer ?
#
loop_
_entity_poly.entity_id
_entity_poly.type
_entity_poly.pdbx_seq_one_letter_code
_entity_poly.pdbx_strand_id
1 'polypeptide(L)'
;MLNELIKLLDERAIDAGFVSPQEELLIFDNDPHWPGPPLPNQVKYWSTKFAAVLLVRIEGTTPDEVWAETRQAEAFLDAGLLRLEKKGSVVDGYLVLALSGMTNELKHFMNEVEKDTRFVRKHVVYPDATGWQRCQRVTPLGLAAPSAQTEFSAFDTDNDSVTSLLQAIAGSTGKVLARQHGKKWDLNE
;
A
#
# COMPACT_ATOMS: atom_id res chain seq x y z
N MET A 1 14.15 -14.50 1.44
CA MET A 1 15.02 -14.02 0.33
C MET A 1 14.26 -13.05 -0.57
N LEU A 2 14.91 -12.11 -1.28
CA LEU A 2 14.21 -11.14 -2.15
C LEU A 2 13.30 -11.80 -3.21
N ASN A 3 13.74 -12.92 -3.77
CA ASN A 3 12.94 -13.69 -4.74
C ASN A 3 11.59 -14.16 -4.20
N GLU A 4 11.49 -14.44 -2.90
CA GLU A 4 10.21 -14.82 -2.26
C GLU A 4 9.25 -13.64 -2.19
N LEU A 5 9.76 -12.43 -1.93
CA LEU A 5 8.96 -11.21 -1.97
C LEU A 5 8.45 -10.95 -3.37
N ILE A 6 9.33 -11.03 -4.38
CA ILE A 6 8.98 -10.82 -5.78
C ILE A 6 7.85 -11.78 -6.14
N LYS A 7 8.03 -13.09 -5.92
CA LYS A 7 7.02 -14.10 -6.22
C LYS A 7 5.68 -13.81 -5.54
N LEU A 8 5.71 -13.49 -4.25
CA LEU A 8 4.50 -13.18 -3.48
C LEU A 8 3.76 -11.94 -4.00
N LEU A 9 4.49 -10.88 -4.36
CA LEU A 9 3.89 -9.67 -4.92
C LEU A 9 3.43 -9.88 -6.37
N ASP A 10 4.13 -10.71 -7.15
CA ASP A 10 3.80 -11.03 -8.53
C ASP A 10 2.49 -11.82 -8.63
N GLU A 11 2.33 -12.85 -7.80
CA GLU A 11 1.08 -13.62 -7.69
C GLU A 11 -0.11 -12.68 -7.39
N ARG A 12 0.07 -11.78 -6.41
CA ARG A 12 -0.97 -10.80 -6.05
C ARG A 12 -1.24 -9.75 -7.12
N ALA A 13 -0.20 -9.30 -7.81
CA ALA A 13 -0.31 -8.34 -8.90
C ALA A 13 -1.13 -8.93 -10.05
N ILE A 14 -0.83 -10.18 -10.43
CA ILE A 14 -1.58 -10.92 -11.45
C ILE A 14 -3.04 -11.08 -11.03
N ASP A 15 -3.30 -11.50 -9.79
CA ASP A 15 -4.66 -11.66 -9.27
C ASP A 15 -5.44 -10.33 -9.24
N ALA A 16 -4.75 -9.22 -8.99
CA ALA A 16 -5.32 -7.86 -9.02
C ALA A 16 -5.40 -7.26 -10.44
N GLY A 17 -5.02 -8.02 -11.48
CA GLY A 17 -5.11 -7.61 -12.88
C GLY A 17 -4.00 -6.67 -13.34
N PHE A 18 -2.93 -6.52 -12.56
CA PHE A 18 -1.73 -5.82 -13.00
C PHE A 18 -0.94 -6.66 -14.00
N VAL A 19 -0.24 -5.97 -14.89
CA VAL A 19 0.69 -6.57 -15.83
C VAL A 19 2.07 -5.94 -15.69
N SER A 20 3.12 -6.73 -15.92
CA SER A 20 4.49 -6.24 -16.03
C SER A 20 4.89 -6.09 -17.50
N PRO A 21 5.76 -5.11 -17.82
CA PRO A 21 6.40 -5.04 -19.13
C PRO A 21 7.34 -6.23 -19.33
N GLN A 22 7.81 -6.46 -20.57
CA GLN A 22 8.69 -7.59 -20.90
C GLN A 22 9.99 -7.59 -20.10
N GLU A 23 10.58 -6.41 -19.88
CA GLU A 23 11.79 -6.24 -19.08
C GLU A 23 11.51 -6.25 -17.57
N GLU A 24 10.23 -6.35 -17.17
CA GLU A 24 9.73 -6.25 -15.78
C GLU A 24 10.08 -4.94 -15.05
N LEU A 25 10.73 -4.00 -15.71
CA LEU A 25 11.20 -2.73 -15.18
C LEU A 25 10.50 -1.55 -15.88
N LEU A 26 10.34 -0.46 -15.14
CA LEU A 26 10.01 0.86 -15.66
C LEU A 26 11.23 1.45 -16.37
N ILE A 27 11.11 1.67 -17.67
CA ILE A 27 12.16 2.17 -18.56
C ILE A 27 11.73 3.51 -19.18
N PHE A 28 12.69 4.43 -19.29
CA PHE A 28 12.55 5.75 -19.90
C PHE A 28 13.48 5.84 -21.12
N ASP A 29 13.00 5.44 -22.30
CA ASP A 29 13.78 5.47 -23.55
C ASP A 29 13.99 6.90 -24.06
N ASN A 30 14.92 7.65 -23.46
CA ASN A 30 15.19 9.07 -23.73
C ASN A 30 13.96 9.98 -23.49
N ASP A 31 13.12 9.61 -22.52
CA ASP A 31 11.91 10.34 -22.19
C ASP A 31 12.25 11.65 -21.44
N PRO A 32 11.69 12.82 -21.83
CA PRO A 32 12.01 14.09 -21.20
C PRO A 32 11.55 14.20 -19.74
N HIS A 33 10.61 13.35 -19.28
CA HIS A 33 10.16 13.35 -17.89
C HIS A 33 11.21 12.79 -16.92
N TRP A 34 12.16 11.98 -17.41
CA TRP A 34 13.26 11.48 -16.61
C TRP A 34 14.59 11.54 -17.38
N PRO A 35 15.34 12.65 -17.23
CA PRO A 35 16.66 12.80 -17.84
C PRO A 35 17.78 12.06 -17.08
N GLY A 36 17.46 11.48 -15.91
CA GLY A 36 18.42 10.80 -15.06
C GLY A 36 18.74 9.37 -15.53
N PRO A 37 19.73 8.71 -14.90
CA PRO A 37 20.00 7.30 -15.17
C PRO A 37 18.82 6.41 -14.75
N PRO A 38 18.74 5.16 -15.25
CA PRO A 38 17.82 4.16 -14.72
C PRO A 38 18.00 4.00 -13.21
N LEU A 39 16.91 3.70 -12.50
CA LEU A 39 16.95 3.48 -11.06
C LEU A 39 17.63 2.12 -10.76
N PRO A 40 18.84 2.10 -10.18
CA PRO A 40 19.66 0.88 -10.12
C PRO A 40 19.15 -0.15 -9.12
N ASN A 41 18.40 0.30 -8.12
CA ASN A 41 17.81 -0.53 -7.07
C ASN A 41 16.36 -0.93 -7.38
N GLN A 42 15.90 -0.68 -8.61
CA GLN A 42 14.62 -1.20 -9.07
C GLN A 42 14.63 -2.71 -9.12
N VAL A 43 13.56 -3.33 -8.63
CA VAL A 43 13.40 -4.78 -8.61
C VAL A 43 12.35 -5.22 -9.62
N LYS A 44 11.16 -4.60 -9.59
CA LYS A 44 10.05 -4.97 -10.48
C LYS A 44 9.03 -3.84 -10.58
N TYR A 45 8.34 -3.78 -11.72
CA TYR A 45 7.30 -2.82 -12.02
C TYR A 45 6.04 -3.54 -12.53
N TRP A 46 4.89 -3.06 -12.07
CA TRP A 46 3.58 -3.53 -12.46
C TRP A 46 2.67 -2.33 -12.75
N SER A 47 1.76 -2.48 -13.70
CA SER A 47 0.77 -1.43 -13.97
C SER A 47 -0.56 -1.96 -14.45
N THR A 48 -1.59 -1.15 -14.28
CA THR A 48 -2.91 -1.26 -14.90
C THR A 48 -3.21 0.06 -15.62
N LYS A 49 -4.45 0.23 -16.09
CA LYS A 49 -4.92 1.52 -16.63
C LYS A 49 -5.06 2.62 -15.57
N PHE A 50 -5.12 2.27 -14.28
CA PHE A 50 -5.46 3.20 -13.20
C PHE A 50 -4.44 3.24 -12.06
N ALA A 51 -3.51 2.29 -11.99
CA ALA A 51 -2.51 2.23 -10.94
C ALA A 51 -1.19 1.67 -11.44
N ALA A 52 -0.09 2.10 -10.84
CA ALA A 52 1.25 1.55 -11.06
C ALA A 52 1.93 1.24 -9.73
N VAL A 53 2.65 0.12 -9.68
CA VAL A 53 3.39 -0.35 -8.52
C VAL A 53 4.85 -0.51 -8.90
N LEU A 54 5.74 0.15 -8.16
CA LEU A 54 7.19 -0.01 -8.29
C LEU A 54 7.76 -0.63 -7.03
N LEU A 55 8.40 -1.78 -7.16
CA LEU A 55 9.19 -2.40 -6.09
C LEU A 55 10.65 -2.01 -6.24
N VAL A 56 11.21 -1.44 -5.19
CA VAL A 56 12.62 -1.06 -5.09
C VAL A 56 13.24 -1.69 -3.87
N ARG A 57 14.50 -2.09 -3.98
CA ARG A 57 15.30 -2.55 -2.84
C ARG A 57 15.99 -1.35 -2.23
N ILE A 58 15.97 -1.25 -0.91
CA ILE A 58 16.68 -0.20 -0.18
C ILE A 58 17.85 -0.84 0.56
N GLU A 59 19.06 -0.42 0.21
CA GLU A 59 20.29 -0.97 0.80
C GLU A 59 20.80 -0.14 1.98
N GLY A 60 20.41 1.14 2.05
CA GLY A 60 20.73 2.05 3.13
C GLY A 60 20.41 1.46 4.50
N THR A 61 21.29 1.71 5.46
CA THR A 61 21.18 1.18 6.83
C THR A 61 20.86 2.26 7.84
N THR A 62 21.08 3.52 7.46
CA THR A 62 20.73 4.70 8.26
C THR A 62 19.47 5.38 7.72
N PRO A 63 18.70 6.11 8.55
CA PRO A 63 17.52 6.83 8.10
C PRO A 63 17.78 7.81 6.96
N ASP A 64 18.94 8.47 6.94
CA ASP A 64 19.28 9.47 5.92
C ASP A 64 19.55 8.83 4.55
N GLU A 65 20.29 7.72 4.52
CA GLU A 65 20.52 6.93 3.30
C GLU A 65 19.20 6.39 2.74
N VAL A 66 18.39 5.79 3.62
CA VAL A 66 17.09 5.24 3.27
C VAL A 66 16.15 6.32 2.74
N TRP A 67 16.16 7.52 3.31
CA TRP A 67 15.41 8.66 2.78
C TRP A 67 15.91 9.13 1.42
N ALA A 68 17.22 9.16 1.21
CA ALA A 68 17.81 9.56 -0.07
C ALA A 68 17.38 8.60 -1.19
N GLU A 69 17.49 7.29 -0.97
CA GLU A 69 17.03 6.26 -1.91
C GLU A 69 15.52 6.35 -2.15
N THR A 70 14.74 6.55 -1.08
CA THR A 70 13.28 6.69 -1.17
C THR A 70 12.88 7.86 -2.05
N ARG A 71 13.49 9.04 -1.88
CA ARG A 71 13.19 10.23 -2.69
C ARG A 71 13.56 10.03 -4.15
N GLN A 72 14.67 9.34 -4.42
CA GLN A 72 15.06 9.02 -5.79
C GLN A 72 14.04 8.09 -6.44
N ALA A 73 13.60 7.04 -5.73
CA ALA A 73 12.61 6.10 -6.22
C ALA A 73 11.22 6.73 -6.38
N GLU A 74 10.83 7.63 -5.47
CA GLU A 74 9.61 8.43 -5.55
C GLU A 74 9.59 9.29 -6.82
N ALA A 75 10.64 10.09 -7.04
CA ALA A 75 10.75 10.94 -8.22
C ALA A 75 10.77 10.12 -9.52
N PHE A 76 11.42 8.94 -9.50
CA PHE A 76 11.45 8.03 -10.63
C PHE A 76 10.06 7.47 -10.97
N LEU A 77 9.29 7.04 -9.98
CA LEU A 77 7.92 6.56 -10.20
C LEU A 77 7.01 7.70 -10.64
N ASP A 78 7.09 8.87 -10.02
CA ASP A 78 6.30 10.06 -10.37
C ASP A 78 6.48 10.43 -11.85
N ALA A 79 7.73 10.48 -12.33
CA ALA A 79 8.01 10.68 -13.76
C ALA A 79 7.38 9.60 -14.65
N GLY A 80 7.29 8.36 -14.16
CA GLY A 80 6.63 7.25 -14.85
C GLY A 80 5.13 7.45 -14.96
N LEU A 81 4.49 7.94 -13.90
CA LEU A 81 3.06 8.23 -13.86
C LEU A 81 2.70 9.36 -14.82
N LEU A 82 3.48 10.44 -14.85
CA LEU A 82 3.27 11.57 -15.76
C LEU A 82 3.21 11.16 -17.24
N ARG A 83 3.86 10.04 -17.61
CA ARG A 83 3.79 9.47 -18.98
C ARG A 83 2.47 8.73 -19.26
N LEU A 84 1.90 8.12 -18.23
CA LEU A 84 0.66 7.36 -18.33
C LEU A 84 -0.57 8.26 -18.25
N GLU A 85 -0.45 9.38 -17.54
CA GLU A 85 -1.51 10.36 -17.41
C GLU A 85 -1.82 11.03 -18.76
N LYS A 86 -3.09 11.00 -19.12
CA LYS A 86 -3.64 11.70 -20.29
C LYS A 86 -4.74 12.64 -19.81
N LYS A 87 -5.16 13.59 -20.65
CA LYS A 87 -6.29 14.47 -20.32
C LYS A 87 -7.50 13.66 -19.83
N GLY A 88 -7.79 13.75 -18.53
CA GLY A 88 -8.92 13.09 -17.88
C GLY A 88 -8.65 11.71 -17.26
N SER A 89 -7.41 11.21 -17.27
CA SER A 89 -7.03 9.94 -16.64
C SER A 89 -5.83 10.14 -15.72
N VAL A 90 -6.03 9.89 -14.43
CA VAL A 90 -5.00 9.90 -13.37
C VAL A 90 -4.62 8.45 -13.08
N VAL A 91 -3.33 8.21 -12.84
CA VAL A 91 -2.82 6.88 -12.47
C VAL A 91 -2.26 6.93 -11.06
N ASP A 92 -2.79 6.13 -10.15
CA ASP A 92 -2.32 6.07 -8.78
C ASP A 92 -0.95 5.37 -8.69
N GLY A 93 0.04 6.05 -8.11
CA GLY A 93 1.36 5.50 -7.85
C GLY A 93 1.50 4.85 -6.48
N TYR A 94 2.07 3.64 -6.46
CA TYR A 94 2.40 2.91 -5.25
C TYR A 94 3.87 2.48 -5.26
N LEU A 95 4.66 3.01 -4.35
CA LEU A 95 6.07 2.68 -4.18
C LEU A 95 6.24 1.70 -3.03
N VAL A 96 6.73 0.50 -3.32
CA VAL A 96 7.05 -0.54 -2.34
C VAL A 96 8.55 -0.51 -2.06
N LEU A 97 8.91 -0.12 -0.85
CA LEU A 97 10.28 -0.04 -0.35
C LEU A 97 10.62 -1.35 0.38
N ALA A 98 11.43 -2.21 -0.24
CA ALA A 98 11.93 -3.44 0.36
C ALA A 98 13.27 -3.18 1.06
N LEU A 99 13.22 -3.00 2.39
CA LEU A 99 14.43 -2.79 3.19
C LEU A 99 15.29 -4.06 3.22
N SER A 100 16.61 -3.90 3.14
CA SER A 100 17.59 -4.98 3.30
C SER A 100 17.54 -5.61 4.70
N GLY A 101 17.15 -4.84 5.72
CA GLY A 101 16.93 -5.28 7.09
C GLY A 101 16.19 -4.22 7.91
N MET A 102 15.68 -4.62 9.08
CA MET A 102 14.93 -3.72 9.97
C MET A 102 15.72 -3.41 11.23
N THR A 103 15.94 -2.12 11.51
CA THR A 103 16.54 -1.63 12.75
C THR A 103 15.53 -0.81 13.56
N ASN A 104 15.86 -0.44 14.80
CA ASN A 104 14.98 0.38 15.62
C ASN A 104 14.87 1.81 15.07
N GLU A 105 15.96 2.32 14.51
CA GLU A 105 16.07 3.64 13.90
C GLU A 105 15.15 3.74 12.66
N LEU A 106 15.07 2.65 11.87
CA LEU A 106 14.22 2.60 10.68
C LEU A 106 12.72 2.44 11.00
N LYS A 107 12.34 2.11 12.25
CA LYS A 107 10.91 2.11 12.65
C LYS A 107 10.31 3.50 12.57
N HIS A 108 11.07 4.53 12.94
CA HIS A 108 10.60 5.90 12.85
C HIS A 108 10.48 6.32 11.38
N PHE A 109 11.50 6.05 10.55
CA PHE A 109 11.45 6.25 9.10
C PHE A 109 10.20 5.63 8.47
N MET A 110 9.92 4.36 8.76
CA MET A 110 8.76 3.64 8.22
C MET A 110 7.43 4.34 8.51
N ASN A 111 7.26 4.84 9.74
CA ASN A 111 6.03 5.54 10.12
C ASN A 111 5.89 6.90 9.41
N GLU A 112 6.99 7.60 9.16
CA GLU A 112 6.97 8.89 8.50
C GLU A 112 6.78 8.75 6.99
N VAL A 113 7.48 7.81 6.35
CA VAL A 113 7.39 7.60 4.90
C VAL A 113 6.01 7.10 4.46
N GLU A 114 5.35 6.24 5.24
CA GLU A 114 4.01 5.75 4.89
C GLU A 114 2.93 6.83 5.07
N LYS A 115 3.16 7.82 5.94
CA LYS A 115 2.28 8.99 6.08
C LYS A 115 2.55 10.05 5.03
N ASP A 116 3.73 10.05 4.43
CA ASP A 116 4.09 10.95 3.35
C ASP A 116 3.39 10.52 2.06
N THR A 117 2.25 11.15 1.78
CA THR A 117 1.46 10.88 0.56
C THR A 117 1.83 11.78 -0.62
N ARG A 118 2.95 12.51 -0.58
CA ARG A 118 3.39 13.35 -1.71
C ARG A 118 3.75 12.46 -2.90
N PHE A 119 3.41 12.86 -4.12
CA PHE A 119 3.69 12.15 -5.39
C PHE A 119 3.06 10.75 -5.51
N VAL A 120 3.44 9.82 -4.65
CA VAL A 120 3.00 8.41 -4.64
C VAL A 120 2.72 7.93 -3.22
N ARG A 121 1.89 6.89 -3.07
CA ARG A 121 1.70 6.20 -1.79
C ARG A 121 2.88 5.26 -1.55
N LYS A 122 3.48 5.29 -0.37
CA LYS A 122 4.60 4.40 -0.01
C LYS A 122 4.15 3.28 0.90
N HIS A 123 4.75 2.12 0.69
CA HIS A 123 4.62 0.96 1.55
C HIS A 123 6.01 0.43 1.88
N VAL A 124 6.25 0.09 3.14
CA VAL A 124 7.52 -0.50 3.55
C VAL A 124 7.31 -1.97 3.89
N VAL A 125 8.18 -2.81 3.30
CA VAL A 125 8.30 -4.23 3.62
C VAL A 125 9.74 -4.53 4.03
N TYR A 126 9.91 -5.45 4.96
CA TYR A 126 11.23 -5.81 5.49
C TYR A 126 11.27 -7.30 5.84
N PRO A 127 12.44 -7.94 5.77
CA PRO A 127 12.60 -9.32 6.20
C PRO A 127 12.75 -9.43 7.72
N ASP A 128 12.21 -10.50 8.30
CA ASP A 128 12.52 -10.97 9.64
C ASP A 128 12.70 -12.51 9.67
N ALA A 129 12.79 -13.09 10.87
CA ALA A 129 13.00 -14.54 11.04
C ALA A 129 11.86 -15.41 10.48
N THR A 130 10.66 -14.85 10.28
CA THR A 130 9.47 -15.55 9.79
C THR A 130 9.19 -15.29 8.31
N GLY A 131 9.92 -14.35 7.69
CA GLY A 131 9.79 -14.00 6.28
C GLY A 131 9.61 -12.51 6.06
N TRP A 132 9.01 -12.14 4.92
CA TRP A 132 8.72 -10.75 4.60
C TRP A 132 7.49 -10.25 5.32
N GLN A 133 7.67 -9.15 6.05
CA GLN A 133 6.62 -8.54 6.85
C GLN A 133 5.87 -7.46 6.08
N ARG A 134 4.62 -7.23 6.50
CA ARG A 134 3.75 -6.15 6.03
C ARG A 134 3.38 -6.20 4.55
N CYS A 135 3.64 -7.29 3.83
CA CYS A 135 3.23 -7.44 2.43
C CYS A 135 1.71 -7.28 2.22
N GLN A 136 0.87 -7.58 3.22
CA GLN A 136 -0.59 -7.36 3.12
C GLN A 136 -0.97 -5.87 3.13
N ARG A 137 -0.06 -4.97 3.54
CA ARG A 137 -0.33 -3.52 3.58
C ARG A 137 -0.13 -2.85 2.22
N VAL A 138 0.40 -3.55 1.22
CA VAL A 138 0.47 -3.07 -0.16
C VAL A 138 -0.94 -3.17 -0.75
N THR A 139 -1.78 -2.19 -0.44
CA THR A 139 -3.21 -2.16 -0.73
C THR A 139 -3.60 -2.41 -2.19
N PRO A 140 -2.90 -1.91 -3.23
CA PRO A 140 -3.28 -2.21 -4.62
C PRO A 140 -3.11 -3.69 -4.98
N LEU A 141 -2.25 -4.41 -4.24
CA LEU A 141 -2.02 -5.85 -4.37
C LEU A 141 -2.76 -6.63 -3.27
N GLY A 142 -3.55 -5.94 -2.45
CA GLY A 142 -4.03 -6.40 -1.15
C GLY A 142 -5.46 -6.93 -1.14
N LEU A 143 -6.14 -7.01 -2.29
CA LEU A 143 -7.35 -7.80 -2.36
C LEU A 143 -6.92 -9.25 -2.52
N ALA A 144 -6.86 -9.98 -1.39
CA ALA A 144 -7.04 -11.42 -1.48
C ALA A 144 -8.24 -11.66 -2.41
N ALA A 145 -8.08 -12.51 -3.43
CA ALA A 145 -9.21 -12.98 -4.23
C ALA A 145 -10.36 -13.23 -3.24
N PRO A 146 -11.55 -12.61 -3.44
CA PRO A 146 -12.60 -12.59 -2.43
C PRO A 146 -12.75 -14.01 -1.92
N SER A 147 -12.29 -14.26 -0.69
CA SER A 147 -12.21 -15.62 -0.15
C SER A 147 -13.63 -16.11 -0.11
N ALA A 148 -14.01 -16.94 -1.09
CA ALA A 148 -15.37 -17.40 -1.34
C ALA A 148 -16.42 -16.35 -0.98
N GLN A 149 -16.61 -15.34 -1.85
CA GLN A 149 -17.78 -14.44 -1.88
C GLN A 149 -18.63 -14.59 -0.62
N THR A 150 -18.17 -14.03 0.51
CA THR A 150 -18.93 -14.14 1.76
C THR A 150 -20.27 -13.58 1.38
N GLU A 151 -21.30 -14.42 1.33
CA GLU A 151 -22.64 -13.96 1.02
C GLU A 151 -22.89 -12.84 2.01
N PHE A 152 -22.86 -11.61 1.53
CA PHE A 152 -23.28 -10.49 2.34
C PHE A 152 -24.72 -10.82 2.64
N SER A 153 -25.00 -11.26 3.87
CA SER A 153 -26.37 -11.47 4.27
C SER A 153 -27.03 -10.12 4.05
N ALA A 154 -28.04 -10.10 3.19
CA ALA A 154 -28.83 -8.90 2.95
C ALA A 154 -29.14 -8.29 4.32
N PHE A 155 -28.98 -6.97 4.43
CA PHE A 155 -29.28 -6.27 5.67
C PHE A 155 -30.72 -6.58 6.06
N ASP A 156 -30.90 -7.38 7.11
CA ASP A 156 -32.20 -7.89 7.53
C ASP A 156 -32.97 -6.77 8.24
N THR A 157 -33.83 -6.09 7.50
CA THR A 157 -34.70 -5.03 8.01
C THR A 157 -35.87 -5.56 8.83
N ASP A 158 -36.16 -6.86 8.76
CA ASP A 158 -37.24 -7.51 9.51
C ASP A 158 -36.77 -8.03 10.88
N ASN A 159 -35.51 -7.79 11.22
CA ASN A 159 -34.97 -8.12 12.53
C ASN A 159 -35.27 -7.01 13.54
N ASP A 160 -36.25 -7.25 14.42
CA ASP A 160 -36.66 -6.33 15.50
C ASP A 160 -35.49 -5.84 16.37
N SER A 161 -34.46 -6.67 16.56
CA SER A 161 -33.27 -6.28 17.33
C SER A 161 -32.40 -5.26 16.59
N VAL A 162 -32.29 -5.40 15.26
CA VAL A 162 -31.57 -4.46 14.39
C VAL A 162 -32.33 -3.14 14.33
N THR A 163 -33.65 -3.19 14.10
CA THR A 163 -34.50 -2.00 14.05
C THR A 163 -34.48 -1.24 15.37
N SER A 164 -34.55 -1.95 16.50
CA SER A 164 -34.44 -1.34 17.84
C SER A 164 -33.08 -0.69 18.07
N LEU A 165 -31.99 -1.32 17.63
CA LEU A 165 -30.64 -0.77 17.72
C LEU A 165 -30.49 0.51 16.89
N LEU A 166 -30.98 0.50 15.65
CA LEU A 166 -30.93 1.67 14.77
C LEU A 166 -31.73 2.84 15.33
N GLN A 167 -32.92 2.59 15.88
CA GLN A 167 -33.73 3.63 16.54
C GLN A 167 -33.02 4.19 17.78
N ALA A 168 -32.38 3.33 18.58
CA ALA A 168 -31.59 3.77 19.74
C ALA A 168 -30.38 4.64 19.33
N ILE A 169 -29.71 4.30 18.23
CA ILE A 169 -28.60 5.10 17.67
C ILE A 169 -29.12 6.42 17.12
N ALA A 170 -30.21 6.41 16.34
CA ALA A 170 -30.79 7.61 15.74
C ALA A 170 -31.33 8.60 16.78
N GLY A 171 -31.86 8.10 17.90
CA GLY A 171 -32.33 8.92 19.02
C GLY A 171 -31.22 9.40 19.96
N SER A 172 -29.97 8.98 19.76
CA SER A 172 -28.86 9.28 20.66
C SER A 172 -27.84 10.22 20.03
N THR A 173 -27.27 11.12 20.83
CA THR A 173 -26.12 11.93 20.38
C THR A 173 -24.82 11.14 20.51
N GLY A 174 -23.83 11.43 19.66
CA GLY A 174 -22.54 10.70 19.64
C GLY A 174 -21.83 10.64 21.00
N LYS A 175 -21.97 11.66 21.86
CA LYS A 175 -21.43 11.66 23.24
C LYS A 175 -22.12 10.64 24.16
N VAL A 176 -23.41 10.40 23.99
CA VAL A 176 -24.18 9.46 24.80
C VAL A 176 -23.82 8.02 24.42
N LEU A 177 -23.73 7.74 23.12
CA LEU A 177 -23.32 6.43 22.61
C LEU A 177 -21.91 6.05 23.07
N ALA A 178 -20.95 6.99 23.00
CA ALA A 178 -19.58 6.75 23.45
C ALA A 178 -19.50 6.42 24.96
N ARG A 179 -20.29 7.10 25.80
CA ARG A 179 -20.37 6.80 27.24
C ARG A 179 -21.00 5.44 27.54
N GLN A 180 -22.06 5.08 26.82
CA GLN A 180 -22.72 3.78 26.98
C GLN A 180 -21.82 2.63 26.52
N HIS A 181 -21.12 2.81 25.40
CA HIS A 181 -20.14 1.84 24.92
C HIS A 181 -19.00 1.65 25.91
N GLY A 182 -18.44 2.75 26.45
CA GLY A 182 -17.37 2.69 27.45
C GLY A 182 -17.78 2.01 28.75
N LYS A 183 -19.02 2.22 29.23
CA LYS A 183 -19.55 1.56 30.44
C LYS A 183 -19.86 0.08 30.26
N LYS A 184 -20.27 -0.35 29.07
CA LYS A 184 -20.66 -1.75 28.81
C LYS A 184 -19.43 -2.67 28.68
N TRP A 185 -18.25 -2.09 28.48
CA TRP A 185 -17.03 -2.81 28.17
C TRP A 185 -15.92 -2.63 29.22
N ASP A 186 -16.21 -2.04 30.39
CA ASP A 186 -15.26 -1.68 31.47
C ASP A 186 -13.79 -1.90 31.09
N LEU A 187 -13.29 -1.03 30.20
CA LEU A 187 -11.95 -1.18 29.62
C LEU A 187 -10.85 -0.77 30.62
N ASN A 188 -11.19 -0.67 31.92
CA ASN A 188 -10.33 -0.21 33.01
C ASN A 188 -10.68 -0.91 34.35
N GLU A 189 -10.85 -2.23 34.36
CA GLU A 189 -10.46 -3.04 35.53
C GLU A 189 -9.22 -3.88 35.18
#